data_AF-A0A520IJ37-F1
#
_entry.id   AF-A0A520IJ37-F1
#
_cell.length_a   1.000
_cell.length_b   1.000
_cell.length_c   1.000
_cell.angle_alpha   90.00
_cell.angle_beta   90.00
_cell.angle_gamma   90.00
#
_symmetry.space_group_name_H-M   'P 1'
#
loop_
_entity.id
_entity.type
_entity.pdbx_description
1 polymer ?
#
loop_
_entity_poly.entity_id
_entity_poly.type
_entity_poly.pdbx_seq_one_letter_code
_entity_poly.pdbx_strand_id
1 'polypeptide(L)'
;MNKKSTLLAVFMLLFVFSNQLMAQALYPVSLEEKAQHSTLIAEGTVVSKSSFWNPAHTIIFTSNKIKLHKIFKGQQQPGFIEVVTTGGTVGNDQLEVSELADLSIGETGMFFCFPSVINLRNPATNTLLWDIYSSAQGFVKYDLSSKIADAPFAAYDNIVNSLYPAVMAKTGRAFTNVDQQFNVGTEPIPQSEVLGITSFSPVNVAAGATADPAKNLLTITGTDFGLPQGSAAVLFDDANNGTGGVAFTVLFNDPLIVSWTATEIRVRVPSRAGTGVIQVRDEFGATAASVAPLRVDYSILTATFAGAPNFTTQSNLMSDNGLGGYTILYSTSVASGGVDLDASPTKATFQRALNTWKEINGFNVLEGGTTAVQQINPSNNLNV
;
A
#
# COMPACT_ATOMS: atom_id res chain seq x y z
N MET A 1 44.12 -21.20 32.86
CA MET A 1 42.87 -21.38 32.08
C MET A 1 43.25 -21.88 30.70
N ASN A 2 42.72 -23.03 30.27
CA ASN A 2 43.21 -23.76 29.11
C ASN A 2 42.80 -23.00 27.82
N LYS A 3 43.71 -22.74 26.86
CA LYS A 3 43.42 -21.93 25.66
C LYS A 3 42.16 -22.41 24.89
N LYS A 4 41.85 -23.70 24.99
CA LYS A 4 40.62 -24.31 24.43
C LYS A 4 39.34 -23.90 25.16
N SER A 5 39.36 -23.69 26.48
CA SER A 5 38.18 -23.25 27.24
C SER A 5 37.88 -21.76 27.00
N THR A 6 38.90 -20.94 26.78
CA THR A 6 38.72 -19.53 26.43
C THR A 6 38.16 -19.36 25.02
N LEU A 7 38.58 -20.19 24.05
CA LEU A 7 38.04 -20.15 22.68
C LEU A 7 36.58 -20.59 22.62
N LEU A 8 36.19 -21.62 23.39
CA LEU A 8 34.81 -22.09 23.48
C LEU A 8 33.89 -21.06 24.17
N ALA A 9 34.39 -20.36 25.19
CA ALA A 9 33.65 -19.28 25.85
C ALA A 9 33.45 -18.07 24.93
N VAL A 10 34.44 -17.72 24.10
CA VAL A 10 34.30 -16.66 23.09
C VAL A 10 33.31 -17.08 21.98
N PHE A 11 33.31 -18.35 21.58
CA PHE A 11 32.37 -18.87 20.58
C PHE A 11 30.92 -18.93 21.12
N MET A 12 30.73 -19.27 22.40
CA MET A 12 29.41 -19.20 23.06
C MET A 12 28.93 -17.76 23.24
N LEU A 13 29.82 -16.81 23.59
CA LEU A 13 29.44 -15.40 23.71
C LEU A 13 28.99 -14.79 22.37
N LEU A 14 29.59 -15.23 21.25
CA LEU A 14 29.20 -14.79 19.90
C LEU A 14 27.82 -15.30 19.46
N PHE A 15 27.33 -16.40 20.05
CA PHE A 15 25.97 -16.92 19.77
C PHE A 15 24.87 -16.27 20.61
N VAL A 16 25.19 -15.55 21.69
CA VAL A 16 24.19 -14.89 22.55
C VAL A 16 23.82 -13.48 22.07
N PHE A 17 24.58 -12.92 21.11
CA PHE A 17 24.33 -11.61 20.52
C PHE A 17 23.88 -11.69 19.05
N SER A 18 23.04 -12.67 18.70
CA SER A 18 22.18 -12.53 17.52
C SER A 18 21.10 -11.49 17.84
N ASN A 19 21.48 -10.22 17.89
CA ASN A 19 20.52 -9.13 17.81
C ASN A 19 19.82 -9.33 16.47
N GLN A 20 18.56 -9.72 16.51
CA GLN A 20 17.67 -9.58 15.37
C GLN A 20 17.62 -8.07 15.10
N LEU A 21 18.43 -7.61 14.15
CA LEU A 21 18.30 -6.29 13.57
C LEU A 21 16.95 -6.29 12.84
N MET A 22 15.90 -5.93 13.56
CA MET A 22 14.59 -5.65 12.99
C MET A 22 14.73 -4.31 12.26
N ALA A 23 15.22 -4.36 11.03
CA ALA A 23 15.12 -3.24 10.10
C ALA A 23 13.68 -3.18 9.59
N GLN A 24 13.08 -1.98 9.66
CA GLN A 24 11.88 -1.50 8.94
C GLN A 24 11.02 -2.56 8.25
N ALA A 25 10.46 -3.50 9.02
CA ALA A 25 9.57 -4.53 8.50
C ALA A 25 8.29 -4.54 9.32
N LEU A 26 7.17 -4.74 8.63
CA LEU A 26 5.90 -5.01 9.29
C LEU A 26 6.04 -6.29 10.13
N TYR A 27 5.68 -6.24 11.41
CA TYR A 27 5.61 -7.44 12.24
C TYR A 27 4.17 -7.97 12.25
N PRO A 28 3.96 -9.29 12.27
CA PRO A 28 2.61 -9.86 12.25
C PRO A 28 1.86 -9.53 13.55
N VAL A 29 0.66 -8.96 13.40
CA VAL A 29 -0.29 -8.67 14.48
C VAL A 29 -1.45 -9.65 14.37
N SER A 30 -1.63 -10.46 15.41
CA SER A 30 -2.62 -11.55 15.39
C SER A 30 -4.06 -11.01 15.31
N LEU A 31 -4.97 -11.80 14.75
CA LEU A 31 -6.41 -11.47 14.75
C LEU A 31 -6.96 -11.27 16.18
N GLU A 32 -6.46 -12.06 17.14
CA GLU A 32 -6.80 -11.92 18.56
C GLU A 32 -6.43 -10.53 19.09
N GLU A 33 -5.18 -10.11 18.90
CA GLU A 33 -4.69 -8.80 19.34
C GLU A 33 -5.47 -7.66 18.68
N LYS A 34 -5.68 -7.73 17.36
CA LYS A 34 -6.52 -6.77 16.63
C LYS A 34 -7.92 -6.70 17.22
N ALA A 35 -8.54 -7.85 17.49
CA ALA A 35 -9.89 -7.91 18.04
C ALA A 35 -9.96 -7.39 19.48
N GLN A 36 -8.93 -7.62 20.30
CA GLN A 36 -8.86 -7.13 21.68
C GLN A 36 -8.74 -5.60 21.74
N HIS A 37 -7.82 -5.03 20.97
CA HIS A 37 -7.49 -3.60 21.02
C HIS A 37 -8.41 -2.69 20.19
N SER A 38 -9.20 -3.25 19.27
CA SER A 38 -10.21 -2.48 18.54
C SER A 38 -11.47 -2.29 19.37
N THR A 39 -12.00 -1.06 19.45
CA THR A 39 -13.30 -0.81 20.09
C THR A 39 -14.46 -0.95 19.10
N LEU A 40 -14.18 -0.80 17.81
CA LEU A 40 -15.11 -0.99 16.70
C LEU A 40 -14.50 -1.95 15.69
N ILE A 41 -15.23 -3.00 15.30
CA ILE A 41 -14.86 -3.85 14.17
C ILE A 41 -16.05 -3.84 13.23
N ALA A 42 -15.86 -3.32 12.03
CA ALA A 42 -16.96 -3.08 11.10
C ALA A 42 -16.57 -3.41 9.66
N GLU A 43 -17.53 -3.91 8.91
CA GLU A 43 -17.47 -4.01 7.46
C GLU A 43 -17.98 -2.72 6.84
N GLY A 44 -17.28 -2.21 5.83
CA GLY A 44 -17.69 -1.00 5.14
C GLY A 44 -17.02 -0.78 3.79
N THR A 45 -17.50 0.23 3.06
CA THR A 45 -16.94 0.67 1.78
C THR A 45 -16.46 2.11 1.88
N VAL A 46 -15.25 2.40 1.38
CA VAL A 46 -14.71 3.76 1.29
C VAL A 46 -15.51 4.54 0.23
N VAL A 47 -16.23 5.59 0.63
CA VAL A 47 -17.08 6.37 -0.28
C VAL A 47 -16.53 7.74 -0.63
N SER A 48 -15.62 8.28 0.19
CA SER A 48 -14.94 9.54 -0.09
C SER A 48 -13.65 9.66 0.69
N LYS A 49 -12.67 10.38 0.13
CA LYS A 49 -11.39 10.71 0.79
C LYS A 49 -11.18 12.23 0.78
N SER A 50 -10.50 12.75 1.79
CA SER A 50 -10.05 14.14 1.84
C SER A 50 -8.75 14.25 2.62
N SER A 51 -7.71 14.78 2.00
CA SER A 51 -6.40 14.98 2.63
C SER A 51 -6.26 16.38 3.20
N PHE A 52 -5.54 16.52 4.30
CA PHE A 52 -5.29 17.79 4.96
C PHE A 52 -3.98 17.76 5.74
N TRP A 53 -3.35 18.93 5.86
CA TRP A 53 -2.20 19.12 6.73
C TRP A 53 -2.61 19.14 8.20
N ASN A 54 -1.76 18.60 9.07
CA ASN A 54 -1.86 18.87 10.49
C ASN A 54 -1.61 20.38 10.79
N PRO A 55 -2.03 20.90 11.97
CA PRO A 55 -1.85 22.32 12.29
C PRO A 55 -0.40 22.81 12.23
N ALA A 56 0.57 21.93 12.49
CA ALA A 56 2.00 22.23 12.43
C ALA A 56 2.57 22.21 11.00
N HIS A 57 1.78 21.81 9.99
CA HIS A 57 2.19 21.70 8.58
C HIS A 57 3.42 20.81 8.35
N THR A 58 3.48 19.70 9.08
CA THR A 58 4.58 18.72 9.06
C THR A 58 4.18 17.35 8.53
N ILE A 59 2.90 17.01 8.59
CA ILE A 59 2.36 15.71 8.17
C ILE A 59 1.03 15.94 7.45
N ILE A 60 0.84 15.27 6.32
CA ILE A 60 -0.46 15.15 5.65
C ILE A 60 -1.18 13.93 6.21
N PHE A 61 -2.44 14.11 6.57
CA PHE A 61 -3.36 13.03 6.91
C PHE A 61 -4.46 12.96 5.86
N THR A 62 -5.05 11.78 5.69
CA THR A 62 -6.24 11.57 4.87
C THR A 62 -7.38 11.08 5.72
N SER A 63 -8.51 11.78 5.70
CA SER A 63 -9.79 11.25 6.21
C SER A 63 -10.46 10.40 5.13
N ASN A 64 -10.83 9.19 5.50
CA ASN A 64 -11.50 8.21 4.65
C ASN A 64 -12.89 7.96 5.23
N LYS A 65 -13.93 8.42 4.52
CA LYS A 65 -15.31 8.20 4.93
C LYS A 65 -15.75 6.81 4.51
N ILE A 66 -16.14 5.99 5.47
CA ILE A 66 -16.53 4.60 5.29
C ILE A 66 -18.03 4.50 5.48
N LYS A 67 -18.76 4.03 4.47
CA LYS A 67 -20.16 3.60 4.62
C LYS A 67 -20.19 2.24 5.29
N LEU A 68 -20.82 2.12 6.45
CA LEU A 68 -20.87 0.88 7.21
C LEU A 68 -21.94 -0.07 6.65
N HIS A 69 -21.62 -1.36 6.62
CA HIS A 69 -22.53 -2.42 6.22
C HIS A 69 -22.86 -3.37 7.37
N LYS A 70 -21.86 -3.80 8.14
CA LYS A 70 -22.03 -4.71 9.29
C LYS A 70 -21.12 -4.30 10.44
N ILE A 71 -21.53 -4.58 11.68
CA ILE A 71 -20.73 -4.34 12.89
C ILE A 71 -20.53 -5.67 13.62
N PHE A 72 -19.27 -6.06 13.79
CA PHE A 72 -18.81 -7.28 14.48
C PHE A 72 -18.43 -7.01 15.95
N LYS A 73 -18.01 -5.79 16.28
CA LYS A 73 -17.72 -5.32 17.64
C LYS A 73 -17.99 -3.83 17.76
N GLY A 74 -18.45 -3.38 18.93
CA GLY A 74 -18.76 -1.97 19.20
C GLY A 74 -20.25 -1.69 19.29
N GLN A 75 -20.58 -0.43 19.62
CA GLN A 75 -21.95 0.07 19.63
C GLN A 75 -22.44 0.33 18.21
N GLN A 76 -23.75 0.31 18.00
CA GLN A 76 -24.35 0.69 16.73
C GLN A 76 -23.95 2.12 16.38
N GLN A 77 -23.28 2.26 15.25
CA GLN A 77 -22.83 3.54 14.72
C GLN A 77 -23.88 4.10 13.75
N PRO A 78 -23.83 5.41 13.45
CA PRO A 78 -24.43 5.95 12.24
C PRO A 78 -23.98 5.13 11.01
N GLY A 79 -24.69 5.24 9.88
CA GLY A 79 -24.32 4.54 8.64
C GLY A 79 -22.92 4.87 8.08
N PHE A 80 -22.14 5.74 8.74
CA PHE A 80 -20.79 6.13 8.35
C PHE A 80 -19.86 6.31 9.56
N ILE A 81 -18.56 6.07 9.32
CA ILE A 81 -17.45 6.55 10.15
C ILE A 81 -16.42 7.27 9.27
N GLU A 82 -15.53 8.04 9.88
CA GLU A 82 -14.35 8.59 9.21
C GLU A 82 -13.08 8.02 9.85
N VAL A 83 -12.25 7.35 9.05
CA VAL A 83 -11.01 6.71 9.48
C VAL A 83 -9.83 7.50 8.93
N VAL A 84 -8.82 7.76 9.76
CA VAL A 84 -7.61 8.45 9.34
C VAL A 84 -6.54 7.48 8.83
N THR A 85 -5.87 7.87 7.77
CA THR A 85 -4.58 7.30 7.33
C THR A 85 -3.53 8.41 7.26
N THR A 86 -2.26 8.05 7.44
CA THR A 86 -1.14 9.01 7.28
C THR A 86 -0.72 9.05 5.81
N GLY A 87 -0.47 10.24 5.29
CA GLY A 87 -0.23 10.47 3.88
C GLY A 87 -1.44 11.04 3.15
N GLY A 88 -1.30 11.20 1.84
CA GLY A 88 -2.28 11.80 0.94
C GLY A 88 -1.70 12.98 0.16
N THR A 89 -2.58 13.65 -0.57
CA THR A 89 -2.22 14.74 -1.48
C THR A 89 -2.99 16.01 -1.13
N VAL A 90 -2.27 17.13 -0.92
CA VAL A 90 -2.84 18.46 -0.69
C VAL A 90 -2.22 19.44 -1.70
N GLY A 91 -3.02 19.90 -2.67
CA GLY A 91 -2.50 20.71 -3.76
C GLY A 91 -1.47 19.94 -4.58
N ASN A 92 -0.23 20.43 -4.60
CA ASN A 92 0.89 19.79 -5.31
C ASN A 92 1.79 18.96 -4.38
N ASP A 93 1.49 18.93 -3.09
CA ASP A 93 2.25 18.16 -2.10
C ASP A 93 1.62 16.78 -1.92
N GLN A 94 2.43 15.74 -2.02
CA GLN A 94 2.04 14.37 -1.73
C GLN A 94 2.97 13.77 -0.68
N LEU A 95 2.38 13.14 0.33
CA LEU A 95 3.07 12.33 1.32
C LEU A 95 2.61 10.88 1.15
N GLU A 96 3.53 10.00 0.83
CA GLU A 96 3.33 8.55 0.85
C GLU A 96 4.09 7.98 2.05
N VAL A 97 3.44 7.06 2.77
CA VAL A 97 4.06 6.41 3.93
C VAL A 97 3.94 4.91 3.74
N SER A 98 5.09 4.25 3.59
CA SER A 98 5.17 2.81 3.43
C SER A 98 4.65 2.07 4.67
N GLU A 99 4.22 0.82 4.48
CA GLU A 99 3.77 -0.09 5.55
C GLU A 99 2.49 0.34 6.30
N LEU A 100 1.84 1.43 5.87
CA LEU A 100 0.56 1.88 6.43
C LEU A 100 -0.61 1.54 5.51
N ALA A 101 -1.82 1.53 6.08
CA ALA A 101 -3.04 1.36 5.31
C ALA A 101 -3.19 2.50 4.31
N ASP A 102 -3.26 2.15 3.03
CA ASP A 102 -3.74 3.03 1.97
C ASP A 102 -5.09 2.52 1.48
N LEU A 103 -6.09 3.41 1.49
CA LEU A 103 -7.48 3.08 1.21
C LEU A 103 -7.90 3.79 -0.07
N SER A 104 -8.56 3.13 -1.00
CA SER A 104 -9.08 3.72 -2.23
C SER A 104 -10.60 3.81 -2.22
N ILE A 105 -11.15 4.84 -2.88
CA ILE A 105 -12.60 4.98 -3.03
C ILE A 105 -13.14 3.74 -3.76
N GLY A 106 -14.23 3.16 -3.25
CA GLY A 106 -14.83 1.93 -3.76
C GLY A 106 -14.29 0.65 -3.12
N GLU A 107 -13.18 0.69 -2.37
CA GLU A 107 -12.71 -0.48 -1.65
C GLU A 107 -13.65 -0.84 -0.50
N THR A 108 -13.98 -2.12 -0.43
CA THR A 108 -14.76 -2.71 0.65
C THR A 108 -13.87 -3.63 1.47
N GLY A 109 -14.07 -3.64 2.78
CA GLY A 109 -13.36 -4.56 3.66
C GLY A 109 -13.81 -4.48 5.11
N MET A 110 -13.09 -5.20 5.96
CA MET A 110 -13.27 -5.18 7.41
C MET A 110 -12.23 -4.30 8.07
N PHE A 111 -12.69 -3.34 8.88
CA PHE A 111 -11.88 -2.35 9.58
C PHE A 111 -11.85 -2.65 11.08
N PHE A 112 -10.64 -2.70 11.64
CA PHE A 112 -10.36 -2.86 13.06
C PHE A 112 -9.99 -1.49 13.64
N CYS A 113 -10.97 -0.79 14.23
CA CYS A 113 -10.86 0.63 14.56
C CYS A 113 -10.90 0.91 16.06
N PHE A 114 -10.28 2.03 16.44
CA PHE A 114 -10.36 2.63 17.77
C PHE A 114 -10.37 4.17 17.66
N PRO A 115 -10.90 4.92 18.65
CA PRO A 115 -10.94 6.37 18.58
C PRO A 115 -9.53 6.95 18.51
N SER A 116 -9.35 8.04 17.74
CA SER A 116 -8.00 8.57 17.54
C SER A 116 -7.33 9.01 18.84
N VAL A 117 -6.09 8.53 19.06
CA VAL A 117 -5.30 8.83 20.27
C VAL A 117 -4.88 10.30 20.37
N ILE A 118 -4.76 10.98 19.23
CA ILE A 118 -4.39 12.40 19.15
C ILE A 118 -5.61 13.32 19.01
N ASN A 119 -6.83 12.79 19.17
CA ASN A 119 -8.09 13.51 18.97
C ASN A 119 -8.16 14.25 17.61
N LEU A 120 -7.60 13.64 16.56
CA LEU A 120 -7.57 14.26 15.25
C LEU A 120 -9.00 14.40 14.70
N ARG A 121 -9.29 15.56 14.14
CA ARG A 121 -10.60 15.88 13.57
C ARG A 121 -10.45 16.26 12.11
N ASN A 122 -11.44 15.87 11.30
CA ASN A 122 -11.56 16.38 9.95
C ASN A 122 -11.75 17.91 10.00
N PRO A 123 -10.87 18.71 9.38
CA PRO A 123 -10.94 20.16 9.46
C PRO A 123 -12.18 20.75 8.77
N ALA A 124 -12.79 20.03 7.82
CA ALA A 124 -13.99 20.48 7.11
C ALA A 124 -15.29 20.15 7.87
N THR A 125 -15.36 18.98 8.51
CA THR A 125 -16.61 18.49 9.15
C THR A 125 -16.56 18.53 10.68
N ASN A 126 -15.39 18.77 11.27
CA ASN A 126 -15.11 18.68 12.71
C ASN A 126 -15.39 17.30 13.34
N THR A 127 -15.54 16.27 12.50
CA THR A 127 -15.77 14.88 12.92
C THR A 127 -14.51 14.30 13.55
N LEU A 128 -14.64 13.64 14.70
CA LEU A 128 -13.54 12.89 15.32
C LEU A 128 -13.20 11.68 14.47
N LEU A 129 -11.94 11.54 14.11
CA LEU A 129 -11.45 10.45 13.28
C LEU A 129 -11.16 9.19 14.11
N TRP A 130 -11.30 8.04 13.46
CA TRP A 130 -10.93 6.73 13.98
C TRP A 130 -9.57 6.32 13.44
N ASP A 131 -8.73 5.72 14.27
CA ASP A 131 -7.50 5.07 13.83
C ASP A 131 -7.78 3.59 13.48
N ILE A 132 -7.02 3.05 12.51
CA ILE A 132 -6.99 1.61 12.21
C ILE A 132 -5.93 0.96 13.09
N TYR A 133 -6.34 0.04 13.95
CA TYR A 133 -5.41 -0.72 14.76
C TYR A 133 -4.51 -1.58 13.87
N SER A 134 -3.20 -1.55 14.10
CA SER A 134 -2.19 -2.20 13.25
C SER A 134 -2.17 -1.73 11.77
N SER A 135 -2.72 -0.55 11.48
CA SER A 135 -2.66 0.10 10.16
C SER A 135 -3.02 -0.85 9.01
N ALA A 136 -2.11 -1.17 8.09
CA ALA A 136 -2.36 -2.04 6.93
C ALA A 136 -2.93 -3.41 7.32
N GLN A 137 -2.60 -3.96 8.49
CA GLN A 137 -3.11 -5.26 8.95
C GLN A 137 -4.52 -5.20 9.55
N GLY A 138 -4.97 -4.00 9.95
CA GLY A 138 -6.30 -3.76 10.49
C GLY A 138 -7.35 -3.42 9.44
N PHE A 139 -6.96 -3.35 8.17
CA PHE A 139 -7.88 -3.31 7.05
C PHE A 139 -7.77 -4.63 6.28
N VAL A 140 -8.76 -5.50 6.44
CA VAL A 140 -8.86 -6.75 5.68
C VAL A 140 -9.68 -6.47 4.43
N LYS A 141 -8.98 -6.26 3.31
CA LYS A 141 -9.56 -5.88 2.02
C LYS A 141 -10.30 -7.06 1.41
N TYR A 142 -11.43 -6.78 0.77
CA TYR A 142 -12.21 -7.80 0.07
C TYR A 142 -11.96 -7.76 -1.43
N ASP A 143 -11.97 -8.93 -2.04
CA ASP A 143 -12.33 -9.09 -3.44
C ASP A 143 -13.75 -9.66 -3.51
N LEU A 144 -14.71 -8.80 -3.86
CA LEU A 144 -16.11 -9.16 -3.93
C LEU A 144 -16.45 -10.08 -5.12
N SER A 145 -15.59 -10.23 -6.12
CA SER A 145 -15.82 -11.16 -7.24
C SER A 145 -15.43 -12.58 -6.86
N SER A 146 -14.20 -12.76 -6.37
CA SER A 146 -13.67 -14.07 -5.95
C SER A 146 -14.09 -14.48 -4.53
N LYS A 147 -14.69 -13.55 -3.77
CA LYS A 147 -15.15 -13.70 -2.38
C LYS A 147 -14.03 -13.92 -1.37
N ILE A 148 -12.77 -13.68 -1.73
CA ILE A 148 -11.63 -13.78 -0.80
C ILE A 148 -11.41 -12.46 -0.05
N ALA A 149 -10.60 -12.51 1.01
CA ALA A 149 -10.16 -11.32 1.71
C ALA A 149 -8.71 -11.46 2.21
N ASP A 150 -7.97 -10.38 2.24
CA ASP A 150 -6.59 -10.39 2.74
C ASP A 150 -6.17 -9.09 3.44
N ALA A 151 -5.07 -9.20 4.17
CA ALA A 151 -4.28 -8.13 4.76
C ALA A 151 -2.84 -8.66 4.86
N PRO A 152 -1.84 -7.82 5.13
CA PRO A 152 -0.48 -8.32 5.39
C PRO A 152 -0.51 -9.42 6.48
N PHE A 153 0.14 -10.54 6.19
CA PHE A 153 0.19 -11.76 7.03
C PHE A 153 -1.14 -12.47 7.31
N ALA A 154 -2.24 -12.13 6.62
CA ALA A 154 -3.52 -12.79 6.80
C ALA A 154 -4.29 -12.91 5.46
N ALA A 155 -4.64 -14.13 5.07
CA ALA A 155 -5.48 -14.40 3.91
C ALA A 155 -6.66 -15.29 4.30
N TYR A 156 -7.79 -15.08 3.66
CA TYR A 156 -9.03 -15.81 3.87
C TYR A 156 -9.62 -16.21 2.53
N ASP A 157 -9.75 -17.52 2.30
CA ASP A 157 -10.29 -18.08 1.06
C ASP A 157 -11.79 -17.76 0.84
N ASN A 158 -12.48 -17.27 1.88
CA ASN A 158 -13.85 -16.78 1.75
C ASN A 158 -14.21 -15.74 2.83
N ILE A 159 -14.86 -14.64 2.45
CA ILE A 159 -15.31 -13.58 3.36
C ILE A 159 -16.35 -14.11 4.35
N VAL A 160 -17.40 -14.77 3.85
CA VAL A 160 -18.56 -15.20 4.67
C VAL A 160 -18.27 -16.48 5.43
N ASN A 161 -17.56 -17.43 4.81
CA ASN A 161 -17.34 -18.76 5.38
C ASN A 161 -16.04 -18.87 6.20
N SER A 162 -15.06 -17.97 5.99
CA SER A 162 -13.77 -18.03 6.69
C SER A 162 -13.54 -16.79 7.58
N LEU A 163 -13.55 -15.58 7.02
CA LEU A 163 -13.27 -14.35 7.77
C LEU A 163 -14.33 -14.06 8.84
N TYR A 164 -15.61 -14.08 8.48
CA TYR A 164 -16.69 -13.76 9.42
C TYR A 164 -16.69 -14.69 10.65
N PRO A 165 -16.67 -16.03 10.54
CA PRO A 165 -16.58 -16.92 11.69
C PRO A 165 -15.33 -16.68 12.53
N ALA A 166 -14.18 -16.44 11.90
CA ALA A 166 -12.94 -16.15 12.60
C ALA A 166 -13.07 -14.91 13.48
N VAL A 167 -13.65 -13.82 12.97
CA VAL A 167 -13.85 -12.57 13.71
C VAL A 167 -14.91 -12.74 14.80
N MET A 168 -16.05 -13.38 14.51
CA MET A 168 -17.12 -13.62 15.49
C MET A 168 -16.65 -14.47 16.67
N ALA A 169 -15.77 -15.45 16.43
CA ALA A 169 -15.15 -16.24 17.49
C ALA A 169 -14.28 -15.39 18.43
N LYS A 170 -13.62 -14.35 17.89
CA LYS A 170 -12.78 -13.42 18.67
C LYS A 170 -13.58 -12.34 19.39
N THR A 171 -14.72 -11.92 18.83
CA THR A 171 -15.58 -10.91 19.46
C THR A 171 -16.61 -11.51 20.41
N GLY A 172 -16.86 -12.82 20.34
CA GLY A 172 -17.84 -13.52 21.15
C GLY A 172 -19.30 -13.18 20.80
N ARG A 173 -19.55 -12.57 19.63
CA ARG A 173 -20.90 -12.17 19.19
C ARG A 173 -21.06 -12.26 17.67
N ALA A 174 -22.30 -12.44 17.25
CA ALA A 174 -22.68 -12.27 15.85
C ALA A 174 -22.62 -10.79 15.44
N PHE A 175 -22.45 -10.56 14.13
CA PHE A 175 -22.53 -9.22 13.57
C PHE A 175 -23.98 -8.70 13.55
N THR A 176 -24.11 -7.38 13.47
CA THR A 176 -25.40 -6.70 13.23
C THR A 176 -25.35 -5.98 11.89
N ASN A 177 -26.39 -6.13 11.06
CA ASN A 177 -26.51 -5.42 9.79
C ASN A 177 -26.86 -3.95 10.01
N VAL A 178 -26.05 -3.06 9.44
CA VAL A 178 -26.29 -1.61 9.36
C VAL A 178 -26.93 -1.27 8.02
N ASP A 179 -26.43 -1.86 6.93
CA ASP A 179 -26.99 -1.75 5.59
C ASP A 179 -27.61 -3.09 5.18
N GLN A 180 -28.95 -3.15 5.17
CA GLN A 180 -29.69 -4.36 4.81
C GLN A 180 -29.58 -4.71 3.32
N GLN A 181 -29.13 -3.78 2.47
CA GLN A 181 -29.00 -3.99 1.04
C GLN A 181 -27.64 -4.58 0.66
N PHE A 182 -26.65 -4.49 1.54
CA PHE A 182 -25.30 -4.97 1.25
C PHE A 182 -25.13 -6.45 1.62
N ASN A 183 -24.90 -7.28 0.61
CA ASN A 183 -24.59 -8.69 0.76
C ASN A 183 -23.40 -9.10 -0.10
N VAL A 184 -22.44 -9.80 0.50
CA VAL A 184 -21.25 -10.30 -0.20
C VAL A 184 -21.59 -11.57 -1.00
N GLY A 185 -22.57 -12.37 -0.55
CA GLY A 185 -22.79 -13.72 -1.10
C GLY A 185 -21.65 -14.69 -0.74
N THR A 186 -21.83 -15.99 -0.98
CA THR A 186 -20.81 -17.03 -0.69
C THR A 186 -20.08 -17.50 -1.93
N GLU A 187 -20.79 -17.56 -3.06
CA GLU A 187 -20.27 -18.11 -4.31
C GLU A 187 -19.52 -17.04 -5.11
N PRO A 188 -18.32 -17.35 -5.63
CA PRO A 188 -17.64 -16.51 -6.60
C PRO A 188 -18.52 -16.23 -7.81
N ILE A 189 -18.33 -15.05 -8.41
CA ILE A 189 -18.95 -14.76 -9.70
C ILE A 189 -18.34 -15.74 -10.73
N PRO A 190 -19.17 -16.52 -11.46
CA PRO A 190 -18.66 -17.47 -12.44
C PRO A 190 -17.78 -16.77 -13.49
N GLN A 191 -16.71 -17.44 -13.90
CA GLN A 191 -15.93 -17.02 -15.05
C GLN A 191 -16.79 -17.11 -16.32
N SER A 192 -16.80 -16.05 -17.13
CA SER A 192 -17.44 -16.07 -18.45
C SER A 192 -16.60 -16.91 -19.41
N GLU A 193 -17.23 -17.82 -20.15
CA GLU A 193 -16.56 -18.67 -21.15
C GLU A 193 -16.16 -17.89 -22.42
N VAL A 194 -16.70 -16.67 -22.61
CA VAL A 194 -16.45 -15.82 -23.78
C VAL A 194 -15.43 -14.71 -23.47
N LEU A 195 -15.44 -14.21 -22.23
CA LEU A 195 -14.44 -13.26 -21.75
C LEU A 195 -13.07 -13.92 -21.74
N GLY A 196 -12.13 -13.35 -22.50
CA GLY A 196 -10.83 -13.97 -22.67
C GLY A 196 -9.74 -12.99 -23.06
N ILE A 197 -8.57 -13.13 -22.45
CA ILE A 197 -7.36 -12.44 -22.88
C ILE A 197 -6.66 -13.32 -23.91
N THR A 198 -6.50 -12.81 -25.14
CA THR A 198 -5.81 -13.52 -26.22
C THR A 198 -4.32 -13.22 -26.23
N SER A 199 -3.92 -11.97 -25.98
CA SER A 199 -2.52 -11.57 -25.90
C SER A 199 -2.36 -10.27 -25.13
N PHE A 200 -1.13 -9.95 -24.77
CA PHE A 200 -0.76 -8.63 -24.29
C PHE A 200 0.67 -8.29 -24.73
N SER A 201 0.98 -7.00 -24.79
CA SER A 201 2.31 -6.50 -25.14
C SER A 201 2.57 -5.14 -24.50
N PRO A 202 3.80 -4.85 -24.03
CA PRO A 202 4.96 -5.75 -24.01
C PRO A 202 4.89 -6.78 -22.86
N VAL A 203 5.68 -7.86 -22.96
CA VAL A 203 5.77 -8.89 -21.91
C VAL A 203 6.66 -8.46 -20.74
N ASN A 204 7.66 -7.60 -21.01
CA ASN A 204 8.51 -7.01 -19.98
C ASN A 204 8.18 -5.52 -19.86
N VAL A 205 7.96 -5.07 -18.63
CA VAL A 205 7.53 -3.70 -18.33
C VAL A 205 8.31 -3.11 -17.15
N ALA A 206 8.34 -1.79 -17.09
CA ALA A 206 8.68 -1.02 -15.91
C ALA A 206 7.40 -0.46 -15.28
N ALA A 207 7.04 -0.97 -14.11
CA ALA A 207 5.86 -0.52 -13.37
C ALA A 207 6.03 0.96 -12.95
N GLY A 208 4.95 1.74 -13.03
CA GLY A 208 4.93 3.15 -12.66
C GLY A 208 5.79 4.10 -13.52
N ALA A 209 6.52 3.60 -14.53
CA ALA A 209 7.32 4.42 -15.45
C ALA A 209 6.45 5.17 -16.49
N THR A 210 5.51 6.00 -16.02
CA THR A 210 4.45 6.59 -16.84
C THR A 210 4.95 7.52 -17.95
N ALA A 211 6.20 7.99 -17.86
CA ALA A 211 6.86 8.80 -18.89
C ALA A 211 7.51 7.97 -20.02
N ASP A 212 7.62 6.65 -19.89
CA ASP A 212 8.14 5.74 -20.92
C ASP A 212 7.05 4.79 -21.45
N PRO A 213 6.25 5.21 -22.44
CA PRO A 213 5.21 4.37 -23.02
C PRO A 213 5.72 3.05 -23.58
N ALA A 214 6.98 2.96 -24.04
CA ALA A 214 7.50 1.74 -24.62
C ALA A 214 7.70 0.62 -23.57
N LYS A 215 7.86 1.00 -22.29
CA LYS A 215 8.03 0.05 -21.18
C LYS A 215 6.88 0.04 -20.19
N ASN A 216 5.94 0.99 -20.25
CA ASN A 216 4.86 1.09 -19.26
C ASN A 216 3.45 1.00 -19.86
N LEU A 217 3.25 1.31 -21.15
CA LEU A 217 1.95 1.18 -21.78
C LEU A 217 1.73 -0.28 -22.20
N LEU A 218 0.83 -0.95 -21.47
CA LEU A 218 0.40 -2.31 -21.75
C LEU A 218 -0.84 -2.29 -22.63
N THR A 219 -0.76 -2.95 -23.78
CA THR A 219 -1.91 -3.27 -24.63
C THR A 219 -2.33 -4.70 -24.35
N ILE A 220 -3.60 -4.88 -23.96
CA ILE A 220 -4.23 -6.17 -23.70
C ILE A 220 -5.27 -6.39 -24.79
N THR A 221 -5.20 -7.51 -25.52
CA THR A 221 -6.17 -7.86 -26.56
C THR A 221 -6.95 -9.10 -26.16
N GLY A 222 -8.20 -9.20 -26.61
CA GLY A 222 -9.07 -10.29 -26.20
C GLY A 222 -10.46 -10.22 -26.78
N THR A 223 -11.38 -10.89 -26.10
CA THR A 223 -12.79 -10.97 -26.45
C THR A 223 -13.64 -10.61 -25.23
N ASP A 224 -14.73 -9.89 -25.51
CA ASP A 224 -15.80 -9.61 -24.56
C ASP A 224 -15.35 -8.92 -23.26
N PHE A 225 -14.40 -7.98 -23.34
CA PHE A 225 -13.98 -7.15 -22.20
C PHE A 225 -15.07 -6.21 -21.66
N GLY A 226 -16.29 -6.28 -22.21
CA GLY A 226 -17.42 -5.52 -21.73
C GLY A 226 -17.31 -4.01 -21.96
N LEU A 227 -18.17 -3.28 -21.26
CA LEU A 227 -18.20 -1.81 -21.26
C LEU A 227 -17.40 -1.24 -20.08
N PRO A 228 -16.74 -0.08 -20.23
CA PRO A 228 -16.03 0.57 -19.13
C PRO A 228 -17.03 1.21 -18.16
N GLN A 229 -17.70 0.37 -17.37
CA GLN A 229 -18.69 0.76 -16.36
C GLN A 229 -18.76 -0.29 -15.25
N GLY A 230 -19.52 0.00 -14.19
CA GLY A 230 -19.75 -0.97 -13.12
C GLY A 230 -18.45 -1.45 -12.48
N SER A 231 -18.23 -2.76 -12.47
CA SER A 231 -17.06 -3.39 -11.85
C SER A 231 -15.83 -3.52 -12.78
N ALA A 232 -15.91 -3.00 -14.00
CA ALA A 232 -14.88 -3.20 -15.02
C ALA A 232 -13.50 -2.71 -14.55
N ALA A 233 -12.48 -3.55 -14.71
CA ALA A 233 -11.13 -3.28 -14.20
C ALA A 233 -10.05 -4.14 -14.87
N VAL A 234 -8.81 -3.66 -14.86
CA VAL A 234 -7.61 -4.49 -15.06
C VAL A 234 -7.03 -4.81 -13.69
N LEU A 235 -6.71 -6.08 -13.45
CA LEU A 235 -6.14 -6.56 -12.20
C LEU A 235 -4.72 -7.09 -12.45
N PHE A 236 -3.81 -6.67 -11.59
CA PHE A 236 -2.41 -7.08 -11.57
C PHE A 236 -2.13 -7.81 -10.25
N ASP A 237 -1.22 -8.80 -10.27
CA ASP A 237 -0.64 -9.28 -9.00
C ASP A 237 -0.07 -8.08 -8.22
N ASP A 238 -0.28 -8.04 -6.90
CA ASP A 238 0.20 -6.95 -6.05
C ASP A 238 1.60 -7.28 -5.52
N ALA A 239 2.58 -6.41 -5.79
CA ALA A 239 3.96 -6.60 -5.37
C ALA A 239 4.14 -6.71 -3.85
N ASN A 240 3.20 -6.20 -3.04
CA ASN A 240 3.27 -6.29 -1.59
C ASN A 240 2.65 -7.60 -1.04
N ASN A 241 1.80 -8.27 -1.81
CA ASN A 241 1.08 -9.47 -1.36
C ASN A 241 1.60 -10.76 -2.04
N GLY A 242 2.38 -10.62 -3.11
CA GLY A 242 2.89 -11.75 -3.90
C GLY A 242 1.82 -12.39 -4.79
N THR A 243 2.22 -13.39 -5.57
CA THR A 243 1.32 -14.09 -6.51
C THR A 243 0.20 -14.83 -5.78
N GLY A 244 -1.04 -14.58 -6.17
CA GLY A 244 -2.24 -15.26 -5.63
C GLY A 244 -2.91 -14.59 -4.43
N GLY A 245 -2.45 -13.41 -4.00
CA GLY A 245 -3.18 -12.55 -3.04
C GLY A 245 -4.32 -11.75 -3.70
N VAL A 246 -4.93 -10.81 -2.98
CA VAL A 246 -5.87 -9.86 -3.60
C VAL A 246 -5.11 -8.98 -4.59
N ALA A 247 -5.61 -8.95 -5.83
CA ALA A 247 -4.95 -8.24 -6.91
C ALA A 247 -5.02 -6.72 -6.75
N PHE A 248 -3.99 -6.04 -7.22
CA PHE A 248 -4.01 -4.60 -7.41
C PHE A 248 -4.95 -4.25 -8.56
N THR A 249 -6.04 -3.54 -8.23
CA THR A 249 -7.15 -3.28 -9.16
C THR A 249 -7.05 -1.87 -9.73
N VAL A 250 -6.98 -1.78 -11.06
CA VAL A 250 -7.09 -0.53 -11.83
C VAL A 250 -8.50 -0.48 -12.42
N LEU A 251 -9.39 0.31 -11.82
CA LEU A 251 -10.77 0.47 -12.29
C LEU A 251 -10.82 1.13 -13.67
N PHE A 252 -11.89 0.89 -14.44
CA PHE A 252 -12.07 1.42 -15.79
C PHE A 252 -11.94 2.96 -15.91
N ASN A 253 -12.24 3.69 -14.82
CA ASN A 253 -12.18 5.16 -14.75
C ASN A 253 -10.90 5.69 -14.11
N ASP A 254 -9.94 4.83 -13.80
CA ASP A 254 -8.64 5.22 -13.29
C ASP A 254 -7.83 5.95 -14.37
N PRO A 255 -7.08 7.03 -14.04
CA PRO A 255 -6.22 7.73 -15.01
C PRO A 255 -5.12 6.88 -15.67
N LEU A 256 -4.84 5.69 -15.13
CA LEU A 256 -3.94 4.71 -15.76
C LEU A 256 -4.60 4.01 -16.97
N ILE A 257 -5.93 3.97 -17.05
CA ILE A 257 -6.65 3.46 -18.23
C ILE A 257 -6.56 4.51 -19.35
N VAL A 258 -5.87 4.15 -20.42
CA VAL A 258 -5.69 5.00 -21.61
C VAL A 258 -6.86 4.83 -22.58
N SER A 259 -7.33 3.60 -22.78
CA SER A 259 -8.51 3.30 -23.60
C SER A 259 -9.08 1.93 -23.24
N TRP A 260 -10.40 1.78 -23.35
CA TRP A 260 -11.10 0.52 -23.12
C TRP A 260 -12.13 0.27 -24.22
N THR A 261 -12.08 -0.91 -24.83
CA THR A 261 -13.07 -1.44 -25.77
C THR A 261 -13.32 -2.91 -25.45
N ALA A 262 -14.35 -3.51 -26.07
CA ALA A 262 -14.66 -4.92 -25.88
C ALA A 262 -13.56 -5.91 -26.32
N THR A 263 -12.52 -5.46 -27.04
CA THR A 263 -11.46 -6.35 -27.58
C THR A 263 -10.04 -5.84 -27.36
N GLU A 264 -9.86 -4.59 -26.95
CA GLU A 264 -8.57 -3.99 -26.64
C GLU A 264 -8.68 -3.04 -25.44
N ILE A 265 -7.77 -3.21 -24.47
CA ILE A 265 -7.56 -2.28 -23.36
C ILE A 265 -6.11 -1.79 -23.43
N ARG A 266 -5.92 -0.49 -23.26
CA ARG A 266 -4.59 0.11 -23.06
C ARG A 266 -4.53 0.68 -21.66
N VAL A 267 -3.55 0.24 -20.90
CA VAL A 267 -3.39 0.60 -19.49
C VAL A 267 -1.92 0.86 -19.19
N ARG A 268 -1.64 1.87 -18.36
CA ARG A 268 -0.32 2.06 -17.78
C ARG A 268 -0.14 1.13 -16.59
N VAL A 269 0.94 0.36 -16.59
CA VAL A 269 1.22 -0.59 -15.49
C VAL A 269 1.46 0.21 -14.19
N PRO A 270 0.64 0.02 -13.14
CA PRO A 270 0.75 0.78 -11.88
C PRO A 270 2.03 0.44 -11.13
N SER A 271 2.52 1.36 -10.29
CA SER A 271 3.73 1.16 -9.48
C SER A 271 3.67 -0.10 -8.58
N ARG A 272 2.48 -0.45 -8.08
CA ARG A 272 2.30 -1.64 -7.23
C ARG A 272 2.09 -2.95 -7.98
N ALA A 273 2.09 -2.95 -9.31
CA ALA A 273 2.01 -4.20 -10.08
C ALA A 273 3.27 -5.05 -9.86
N GLY A 274 3.07 -6.30 -9.48
CA GLY A 274 4.07 -7.35 -9.40
C GLY A 274 4.16 -8.16 -10.70
N THR A 275 5.19 -9.01 -10.78
CA THR A 275 5.29 -10.03 -11.83
C THR A 275 4.22 -11.10 -11.59
N GLY A 276 3.44 -11.42 -12.63
CA GLY A 276 2.26 -12.26 -12.46
C GLY A 276 1.34 -12.30 -13.66
N VAL A 277 0.27 -13.06 -13.57
CA VAL A 277 -0.78 -13.03 -14.60
C VAL A 277 -1.57 -11.72 -14.49
N ILE A 278 -1.89 -11.12 -15.64
CA ILE A 278 -2.88 -10.04 -15.69
C ILE A 278 -4.28 -10.63 -15.81
N GLN A 279 -5.27 -9.95 -15.25
CA GLN A 279 -6.67 -10.28 -15.42
C GLN A 279 -7.47 -9.07 -15.91
N VAL A 280 -8.52 -9.34 -16.68
CA VAL A 280 -9.54 -8.35 -17.04
C VAL A 280 -10.83 -8.77 -16.36
N ARG A 281 -11.50 -7.80 -15.71
CA ARG A 281 -12.83 -7.93 -15.14
C ARG A 281 -13.82 -7.09 -15.92
N ASP A 282 -14.96 -7.67 -16.28
CA ASP A 282 -16.05 -6.98 -16.98
C ASP A 282 -16.92 -6.14 -16.02
N GLU A 283 -17.95 -5.46 -16.56
CA GLU A 283 -18.84 -4.63 -15.76
C GLU A 283 -19.68 -5.39 -14.72
N PHE A 284 -19.87 -6.70 -14.94
CA PHE A 284 -20.67 -7.59 -14.09
C PHE A 284 -19.83 -8.28 -13.01
N GLY A 285 -18.50 -8.24 -13.14
CA GLY A 285 -17.56 -8.78 -12.17
C GLY A 285 -16.97 -10.13 -12.55
N ALA A 286 -17.26 -10.67 -13.75
CA ALA A 286 -16.60 -11.87 -14.26
C ALA A 286 -15.17 -11.54 -14.68
N THR A 287 -14.24 -12.48 -14.45
CA THR A 287 -12.81 -12.27 -14.71
C THR A 287 -12.26 -13.26 -15.71
N ALA A 288 -11.27 -12.85 -16.49
CA ALA A 288 -10.42 -13.74 -17.27
C ALA A 288 -8.95 -13.39 -17.06
N ALA A 289 -8.14 -14.43 -16.86
CA ALA A 289 -6.70 -14.30 -16.72
C ALA A 289 -5.97 -14.51 -18.05
N SER A 290 -4.83 -13.87 -18.19
CA SER A 290 -3.85 -14.15 -19.23
C SER A 290 -3.22 -15.53 -19.02
N VAL A 291 -2.82 -16.17 -20.13
CA VAL A 291 -2.12 -17.46 -20.09
C VAL A 291 -0.65 -17.31 -19.67
N ALA A 292 0.00 -16.24 -20.09
CA ALA A 292 1.40 -15.94 -19.79
C ALA A 292 1.51 -14.82 -18.74
N PRO A 293 2.54 -14.83 -17.88
CA PRO A 293 2.74 -13.76 -16.91
C PRO A 293 3.33 -12.51 -17.57
N LEU A 294 2.92 -11.35 -17.07
CA LEU A 294 3.60 -10.08 -17.26
C LEU A 294 4.85 -10.04 -16.35
N ARG A 295 6.00 -9.67 -16.93
CA ARG A 295 7.26 -9.54 -16.20
C ARG A 295 7.52 -8.08 -15.87
N VAL A 296 7.50 -7.75 -14.59
CA VAL A 296 7.84 -6.42 -14.08
C VAL A 296 9.32 -6.40 -13.71
N ASP A 297 10.14 -5.69 -14.48
CA ASP A 297 11.60 -5.64 -14.27
C ASP A 297 11.97 -4.79 -13.04
N TYR A 298 11.28 -3.67 -12.86
CA TYR A 298 11.39 -2.77 -11.71
C TYR A 298 10.15 -1.88 -11.62
N SER A 299 10.00 -1.17 -10.50
CA SER A 299 8.93 -0.20 -10.28
C SER A 299 9.46 1.18 -9.93
N ILE A 300 8.77 2.21 -10.42
CA ILE A 300 8.94 3.60 -10.03
C ILE A 300 7.69 4.02 -9.24
N LEU A 301 7.88 4.67 -8.10
CA LEU A 301 6.76 5.25 -7.34
C LEU A 301 6.00 6.25 -8.20
N THR A 302 4.69 6.32 -7.99
CA THR A 302 3.80 7.21 -8.74
C THR A 302 2.88 7.98 -7.80
N ALA A 303 2.57 9.19 -8.20
CA ALA A 303 1.72 10.12 -7.49
C ALA A 303 0.53 10.50 -8.37
N THR A 304 -0.68 10.46 -7.82
CA THR A 304 -1.91 10.87 -8.50
C THR A 304 -2.37 12.21 -7.95
N PHE A 305 -2.50 13.19 -8.82
CA PHE A 305 -2.91 14.54 -8.47
C PHE A 305 -4.31 14.84 -9.03
N ALA A 306 -5.04 15.66 -8.28
CA ALA A 306 -6.34 16.16 -8.72
C ALA A 306 -6.16 17.10 -9.92
N GLY A 307 -6.97 16.91 -10.96
CA GLY A 307 -6.94 17.71 -12.18
C GLY A 307 -8.24 17.58 -12.98
N ALA A 308 -8.31 18.24 -14.14
CA ALA A 308 -9.41 18.09 -15.08
C ALA A 308 -8.89 17.60 -16.44
N PRO A 309 -8.63 16.28 -16.62
CA PRO A 309 -8.85 15.16 -15.69
C PRO A 309 -7.72 14.97 -14.65
N ASN A 310 -7.96 14.11 -13.64
CA ASN A 310 -6.91 13.63 -12.73
C ASN A 310 -5.77 12.99 -13.54
N PHE A 311 -4.56 13.06 -13.02
CA PHE A 311 -3.38 12.51 -13.69
C PHE A 311 -2.44 11.82 -12.71
N THR A 312 -1.76 10.77 -13.20
CA THR A 312 -0.75 10.03 -12.46
C THR A 312 0.62 10.26 -13.08
N THR A 313 1.60 10.68 -12.27
CA THR A 313 2.98 10.93 -12.69
C THR A 313 3.95 10.08 -11.89
N GLN A 314 5.06 9.69 -12.51
CA GLN A 314 6.15 9.01 -11.84
C GLN A 314 6.98 9.97 -10.97
N SER A 315 7.56 9.44 -9.90
CA SER A 315 8.61 10.10 -9.13
C SER A 315 9.90 10.14 -9.94
N ASN A 316 10.59 11.28 -9.91
CA ASN A 316 11.90 11.43 -10.54
C ASN A 316 12.90 11.96 -9.53
N LEU A 317 14.15 11.55 -9.69
CA LEU A 317 15.27 12.20 -9.03
C LEU A 317 15.36 13.65 -9.53
N MET A 318 15.43 14.59 -8.61
CA MET A 318 15.52 16.01 -8.88
C MET A 318 16.97 16.48 -8.73
N SER A 319 17.36 17.48 -9.51
CA SER A 319 18.67 18.15 -9.40
C SER A 319 18.70 19.06 -8.17
N ASP A 320 18.45 18.49 -7.00
CA ASP A 320 18.24 19.23 -5.74
C ASP A 320 19.47 20.06 -5.34
N ASN A 321 20.66 19.56 -5.66
CA ASN A 321 21.92 20.27 -5.40
C ASN A 321 22.33 21.26 -6.51
N GLY A 322 21.52 21.43 -7.57
CA GLY A 322 21.85 22.27 -8.73
C GLY A 322 22.97 21.75 -9.64
N LEU A 323 23.56 20.58 -9.33
CA LEU A 323 24.64 19.92 -10.06
C LEU A 323 24.17 18.62 -10.75
N GLY A 324 22.87 18.51 -11.00
CA GLY A 324 22.25 17.35 -11.64
C GLY A 324 21.99 16.17 -10.68
N GLY A 325 21.97 16.38 -9.37
CA GLY A 325 21.82 15.29 -8.40
C GLY A 325 21.54 15.75 -6.97
N TYR A 326 22.02 14.98 -6.00
CA TYR A 326 21.77 15.20 -4.57
C TYR A 326 23.04 15.41 -3.76
N THR A 327 22.89 16.04 -2.61
CA THR A 327 23.92 16.10 -1.57
C THR A 327 23.43 15.32 -0.36
N ILE A 328 24.15 14.27 0.04
CA ILE A 328 23.86 13.50 1.25
C ILE A 328 24.66 14.05 2.42
N LEU A 329 24.00 14.21 3.57
CA LEU A 329 24.59 14.64 4.82
C LEU A 329 24.47 13.52 5.85
N TYR A 330 25.53 13.28 6.62
CA TYR A 330 25.50 12.27 7.67
C TYR A 330 24.85 12.83 8.93
N SER A 331 23.87 12.12 9.49
CA SER A 331 23.28 12.50 10.77
C SER A 331 24.30 12.33 11.90
N THR A 332 24.49 13.36 12.72
CA THR A 332 25.27 13.32 13.96
C THR A 332 24.36 13.34 15.20
N SER A 333 23.05 13.29 14.99
CA SER A 333 22.09 13.43 16.09
C SER A 333 21.89 12.10 16.81
N VAL A 334 21.99 12.16 18.14
CA VAL A 334 21.74 11.06 19.07
C VAL A 334 20.36 11.14 19.73
N ALA A 335 19.51 12.07 19.29
CA ALA A 335 18.14 12.20 19.79
C ALA A 335 17.33 10.94 19.47
N SER A 336 16.37 10.61 20.33
CA SER A 336 15.44 9.48 20.13
C SER A 336 16.11 8.12 19.85
N GLY A 337 17.33 7.91 20.35
CA GLY A 337 18.11 6.69 20.11
C GLY A 337 18.90 6.70 18.78
N GLY A 338 19.03 7.86 18.14
CA GLY A 338 19.88 8.05 16.97
C GLY A 338 21.36 7.74 17.24
N VAL A 339 22.10 7.51 16.17
CA VAL A 339 23.55 7.24 16.21
C VAL A 339 24.24 8.31 15.37
N ASP A 340 25.33 8.86 15.90
CA ASP A 340 26.24 9.69 15.12
C ASP A 340 26.90 8.83 14.04
N LEU A 341 26.36 8.91 12.81
CA LEU A 341 26.85 8.14 11.69
C LEU A 341 28.23 8.63 11.25
N ASP A 342 28.56 9.91 11.44
CA ASP A 342 29.84 10.47 11.02
C ASP A 342 31.02 9.90 11.81
N ALA A 343 30.85 9.77 13.12
CA ALA A 343 31.82 9.16 14.03
C ALA A 343 31.77 7.62 14.04
N SER A 344 30.74 7.01 13.43
CA SER A 344 30.53 5.57 13.46
C SER A 344 31.37 4.81 12.42
N PRO A 345 31.92 3.62 12.74
CA PRO A 345 32.55 2.76 11.74
C PRO A 345 31.58 2.34 10.61
N THR A 346 30.27 2.43 10.83
CA THR A 346 29.24 2.15 9.82
C THR A 346 29.30 3.12 8.63
N LYS A 347 29.84 4.33 8.79
CA LYS A 347 30.02 5.30 7.71
C LYS A 347 30.75 4.71 6.51
N ALA A 348 31.85 4.00 6.76
CA ALA A 348 32.66 3.40 5.70
C ALA A 348 31.86 2.36 4.89
N THR A 349 30.93 1.65 5.54
CA THR A 349 30.04 0.70 4.86
C THR A 349 29.00 1.42 4.02
N PHE A 350 28.40 2.49 4.55
CA PHE A 350 27.48 3.34 3.80
C PHE A 350 28.15 3.96 2.56
N GLN A 351 29.36 4.50 2.70
CA GLN A 351 30.13 5.08 1.60
C GLN A 351 30.42 4.06 0.49
N ARG A 352 30.77 2.82 0.84
CA ARG A 352 30.95 1.75 -0.16
C ARG A 352 29.65 1.44 -0.91
N ALA A 353 28.53 1.36 -0.20
CA ALA A 353 27.22 1.14 -0.83
C ALA A 353 26.85 2.31 -1.75
N LEU A 354 27.07 3.55 -1.32
CA LEU A 354 26.83 4.75 -2.11
C LEU A 354 27.68 4.76 -3.39
N ASN A 355 28.98 4.46 -3.29
CA ASN A 355 29.87 4.36 -4.46
C ASN A 355 29.43 3.26 -5.43
N THR A 356 29.04 2.10 -4.91
CA THR A 356 28.50 1.02 -5.75
C THR A 356 27.27 1.48 -6.53
N TRP A 357 26.36 2.21 -5.87
CA TRP A 357 25.17 2.74 -6.52
C TRP A 357 25.50 3.78 -7.59
N LYS A 358 26.46 4.68 -7.30
CA LYS A 358 26.99 5.66 -8.27
C LYS A 358 27.56 4.97 -9.51
N GLU A 359 28.39 3.95 -9.32
CA GLU A 359 29.10 3.27 -10.41
C GLU A 359 28.19 2.41 -11.28
N ILE A 360 27.24 1.69 -10.67
CA ILE A 360 26.37 0.75 -11.41
C ILE A 360 25.20 1.47 -12.07
N ASN A 361 24.53 2.39 -11.36
CA ASN A 361 23.28 3.00 -11.82
C ASN A 361 23.45 4.47 -12.26
N GLY A 362 24.64 5.05 -12.11
CA GLY A 362 24.88 6.45 -12.46
C GLY A 362 24.20 7.45 -11.52
N PHE A 363 23.87 7.06 -10.28
CA PHE A 363 23.23 7.95 -9.31
C PHE A 363 24.16 9.14 -9.00
N ASN A 364 23.75 10.36 -9.37
CA ASN A 364 24.56 11.55 -9.16
C ASN A 364 24.38 12.07 -7.72
N VAL A 365 25.38 11.80 -6.88
CA VAL A 365 25.33 12.16 -5.46
C VAL A 365 26.70 12.56 -4.93
N LEU A 366 26.69 13.59 -4.08
CA LEU A 366 27.85 14.16 -3.40
C LEU A 366 27.70 14.01 -1.89
N GLU A 367 28.82 13.84 -1.19
CA GLU A 367 28.84 13.89 0.28
C GLU A 367 29.03 15.35 0.71
N GLY A 368 28.09 15.88 1.51
CA GLY A 368 28.04 17.30 1.89
C GLY A 368 28.50 17.62 3.31
N GLY A 369 28.96 16.62 4.08
CA GLY A 369 29.29 16.78 5.50
C GLY A 369 28.21 16.18 6.43
N THR A 370 27.85 16.91 7.49
CA THR A 370 27.01 16.40 8.58
C THR A 370 25.80 17.29 8.87
N THR A 371 24.77 16.73 9.52
CA THR A 371 23.62 17.48 10.06
C THR A 371 23.18 16.92 11.41
N ALA A 372 22.73 17.81 12.30
CA ALA A 372 22.08 17.42 13.57
C ALA A 372 20.54 17.45 13.47
N VAL A 373 19.99 17.88 12.33
CA VAL A 373 18.54 17.90 12.11
C VAL A 373 18.02 16.46 12.04
N GLN A 374 16.89 16.20 12.71
CA GLN A 374 16.11 14.95 12.67
C GLN A 374 14.63 15.28 12.46
N GLN A 375 14.33 15.97 11.37
CA GLN A 375 12.97 16.38 11.03
C GLN A 375 12.73 16.18 9.54
N ILE A 376 11.63 15.52 9.20
CA ILE A 376 11.13 15.44 7.83
C ILE A 376 10.68 16.85 7.43
N ASN A 377 11.38 17.45 6.47
CA ASN A 377 10.99 18.70 5.86
C ASN A 377 11.34 18.64 4.37
N PRO A 378 10.34 18.50 3.49
CA PRO A 378 10.59 18.32 2.05
C PRO A 378 11.19 19.57 1.37
N SER A 379 11.30 20.70 2.07
CA SER A 379 11.76 21.98 1.52
C SER A 379 13.12 22.45 2.04
N ASN A 380 13.80 21.67 2.89
CA ASN A 380 15.08 22.07 3.48
C ASN A 380 16.31 21.48 2.76
N ASN A 381 16.11 20.73 1.67
CA ASN A 381 17.16 20.02 0.92
C ASN A 381 18.02 19.09 1.81
N LEU A 382 17.44 18.60 2.92
CA LEU A 382 18.03 17.60 3.79
C LEU A 382 17.19 16.33 3.69
N ASN A 383 17.79 15.26 3.15
CA ASN A 383 17.24 13.91 3.34
C ASN A 383 17.69 13.43 4.72
N VAL A 384 16.79 13.54 5.69
CA VAL A 384 17.04 13.22 7.11
C VAL A 384 16.41 11.91 7.51
#